data_AF-A0A8T4A6Y5-F1
#
_entry.id   AF-A0A8T4A6Y5-F1
#
_cell.length_a   1.000
_cell.length_b   1.000
_cell.length_c   1.000
_cell.angle_alpha   90.00
_cell.angle_beta   90.00
_cell.angle_gamma   90.00
#
_symmetry.space_group_name_H-M   'P 1'
#
loop_
_entity.id
_entity.type
_entity.pdbx_description
1 polymer ?
#
loop_
_entity_poly.entity_id
_entity_poly.type
_entity_poly.pdbx_seq_one_letter_code
_entity_poly.pdbx_strand_id
1 'polypeptide(L)'
;MRIYNYAMFRAPKPIDTAEKEALLVANGDERNSANRVCWSAQEALERQLRSAFANKGWTLTRAHAYDPKLGHGFIESQKQGDAIFDRIPKDATVVVAEAVWQYSNQVAYRLWEHEGPILIASNFDGTWPGLVGALGLESCLTKYKYRPDQKGHSILWSSEEFTDTDSQKRLKEFLEKGRITYDTSHAKPLSEVDRTEYEDAENFGRYLGRYIRNKRARLGVFDPLCMGMLNAAFDEEVLVDTGISVRRLNQSDLYAEMQTISPEQGLHHIQQLEKWGMKVDRPKHPDTKTSRIYVTDGQLAEQGQLYEALVRFAYKEGLDCVGIPYQLGLARLCVSSDLPEGMMNSLKRPAVRYEGRTLFKGEPVPCANEADMGCGVDQIMSKYILNGMHLSPETTLHDLRWGDRYKGQYRDRPDIDVDAFVWAFELSGNTPAEHVEGGWSGVTAVRQPYMYFKKGGAAMKAICKPGEIIWSRVYIDEGELCMDIGRGGVLALPYEETERRWNATTKQWPIMHAVTYDVSRDQMMAEHKSNHIKVMYAPDAIRANEVMFALAGMADGMGIKVNICGTYDIKDSLQYKLGQGLPLRYI
;
A
#
# COMPACT_ATOMS: atom_id res chain seq x y z
N MET A 1 -42.09 -31.26 26.62
CA MET A 1 -42.03 -29.81 26.34
C MET A 1 -40.56 -29.40 26.46
N ARG A 2 -39.89 -29.01 25.36
CA ARG A 2 -38.48 -28.59 25.46
C ARG A 2 -38.44 -27.17 26.03
N ILE A 3 -37.85 -27.03 27.22
CA ILE A 3 -37.68 -25.74 27.91
C ILE A 3 -36.38 -25.14 27.40
N TYR A 4 -36.48 -24.22 26.44
CA TYR A 4 -35.33 -23.44 26.00
C TYR A 4 -35.18 -22.21 26.90
N ASN A 5 -34.00 -22.04 27.51
CA ASN A 5 -33.72 -20.92 28.40
C ASN A 5 -33.22 -19.70 27.60
N TYR A 6 -34.15 -18.96 27.00
CA TYR A 6 -33.85 -17.74 26.24
C TYR A 6 -33.19 -16.64 27.09
N ALA A 7 -33.33 -16.69 28.42
CA ALA A 7 -32.75 -15.67 29.31
C ALA A 7 -31.21 -15.70 29.36
N MET A 8 -30.56 -16.78 28.88
CA MET A 8 -29.11 -16.85 28.72
C MET A 8 -28.58 -16.02 27.53
N PHE A 9 -29.42 -15.72 26.54
CA PHE A 9 -29.02 -15.02 25.32
C PHE A 9 -29.55 -13.58 25.34
N ARG A 10 -28.90 -12.72 26.12
CA ARG A 10 -29.23 -11.28 26.18
C ARG A 10 -28.26 -10.51 25.29
N ALA A 11 -28.80 -9.79 24.31
CA ALA A 11 -28.01 -8.84 23.53
C ALA A 11 -27.53 -7.68 24.42
N PRO A 12 -26.34 -7.10 24.14
CA PRO A 12 -25.88 -5.88 24.81
C PRO A 12 -26.88 -4.73 24.66
N LYS A 13 -26.95 -3.85 25.66
CA LYS A 13 -27.83 -2.67 25.58
C LYS A 13 -27.30 -1.73 24.48
N PRO A 14 -28.14 -1.35 23.48
CA PRO A 14 -27.76 -0.36 22.48
C PRO A 14 -27.42 1.00 23.09
N ILE A 15 -26.56 1.76 22.41
CA ILE A 15 -26.29 3.18 22.66
C ILE A 15 -27.52 3.97 22.22
N ASP A 16 -28.01 4.84 23.09
CA ASP A 16 -29.09 5.75 22.77
C ASP A 16 -28.54 6.87 21.85
N THR A 17 -29.11 7.08 20.66
CA THR A 17 -28.69 8.11 19.68
C THR A 17 -29.80 9.11 19.40
N ALA A 18 -29.48 10.40 19.38
CA ALA A 18 -30.42 11.46 18.96
C ALA A 18 -30.49 11.64 17.42
N GLU A 19 -31.50 12.35 16.92
CA GLU A 19 -31.75 12.55 15.47
C GLU A 19 -30.57 13.19 14.71
N LYS A 20 -29.79 14.06 15.36
CA LYS A 20 -28.59 14.70 14.79
C LYS A 20 -27.34 14.33 15.56
N GLU A 21 -27.18 13.03 15.79
CA GLU A 21 -26.02 12.46 16.44
C GLU A 21 -25.36 11.40 15.56
N ALA A 22 -24.03 11.49 15.46
CA ALA A 22 -23.21 10.48 14.82
C ALA A 22 -22.28 9.82 15.85
N LEU A 23 -22.02 8.53 15.69
CA LEU A 23 -21.17 7.75 16.57
C LEU A 23 -19.77 7.61 15.98
N LEU A 24 -18.78 8.13 16.69
CA LEU A 24 -17.37 8.02 16.34
C LEU A 24 -16.76 6.74 16.90
N VAL A 25 -16.06 6.01 16.04
CA VAL A 25 -15.11 4.96 16.41
C VAL A 25 -13.72 5.35 15.92
N ALA A 26 -12.71 5.12 16.75
CA ALA A 26 -11.30 5.25 16.36
C ALA A 26 -10.69 3.85 16.27
N ASN A 27 -10.45 3.38 15.06
CA ASN A 27 -9.77 2.11 14.83
C ASN A 27 -8.25 2.31 14.93
N GLY A 28 -7.50 1.28 15.28
CA GLY A 28 -6.07 1.41 15.49
C GLY A 28 -5.26 0.17 15.13
N ASP A 29 -3.98 0.25 15.43
CA ASP A 29 -3.01 -0.83 15.22
C ASP A 29 -3.21 -1.94 16.26
N GLU A 30 -3.01 -3.21 15.93
CA GLU A 30 -2.99 -4.27 16.96
C GLU A 30 -1.78 -4.14 17.90
N ARG A 31 -0.71 -3.47 17.45
CA ARG A 31 0.48 -3.20 18.25
C ARG A 31 0.21 -2.04 19.19
N ASN A 32 -0.07 -2.35 20.46
CA ASN A 32 -0.23 -1.37 21.53
C ASN A 32 0.89 -0.29 21.59
N SER A 33 2.14 -0.63 21.24
CA SER A 33 3.24 0.34 21.19
C SER A 33 3.05 1.43 20.15
N ALA A 34 2.47 1.12 18.99
CA ALA A 34 2.14 2.10 17.97
C ALA A 34 1.01 3.01 18.46
N ASN A 35 -0.09 2.42 18.94
CA ASN A 35 -1.24 3.15 19.46
C ASN A 35 -0.89 4.17 20.55
N ARG A 36 -0.02 3.80 21.51
CA ARG A 36 0.43 4.72 22.57
C ARG A 36 1.19 5.92 22.03
N VAL A 37 2.06 5.71 21.03
CA VAL A 37 2.88 6.76 20.43
C VAL A 37 2.00 7.73 19.64
N CYS A 38 0.99 7.21 18.93
CA CYS A 38 0.21 7.99 17.99
C CYS A 38 -1.10 8.55 18.56
N TRP A 39 -1.46 8.23 19.82
CA TRP A 39 -2.74 8.62 20.43
C TRP A 39 -3.03 10.12 20.37
N SER A 40 -2.03 10.98 20.58
CA SER A 40 -2.23 12.43 20.55
C SER A 40 -2.67 12.95 19.18
N ALA A 41 -2.24 12.30 18.09
CA ALA A 41 -2.65 12.66 16.74
C ALA A 41 -4.13 12.32 16.51
N GLN A 42 -4.57 11.15 16.99
CA GLN A 42 -5.97 10.75 16.93
C GLN A 42 -6.89 11.68 17.73
N GLU A 43 -6.50 12.06 18.95
CA GLU A 43 -7.28 13.03 19.73
C GLU A 43 -7.38 14.39 19.04
N ALA A 44 -6.33 14.81 18.33
CA ALA A 44 -6.35 16.04 17.55
C ALA A 44 -7.36 15.95 16.40
N LEU A 45 -7.33 14.89 15.60
CA LEU A 45 -8.29 14.62 14.53
C LEU A 45 -9.73 14.60 15.07
N GLU A 46 -9.97 13.93 16.20
CA GLU A 46 -11.30 13.88 16.80
C GLU A 46 -11.82 15.24 17.26
N ARG A 47 -10.95 16.11 17.79
CA ARG A 47 -11.35 17.48 18.14
C ARG A 47 -11.75 18.27 16.89
N GLN A 48 -10.99 18.15 15.81
CA GLN A 48 -11.30 18.80 14.54
C GLN A 48 -12.67 18.33 14.00
N LEU A 49 -12.89 17.01 13.95
CA LEU A 49 -14.16 16.42 13.51
C LEU A 49 -15.34 16.85 14.38
N ARG A 50 -15.21 16.81 15.71
CA ARG A 50 -16.28 17.29 16.61
C ARG A 50 -16.65 18.75 16.34
N SER A 51 -15.65 19.58 16.09
CA SER A 51 -15.84 21.00 15.79
C SER A 51 -16.54 21.17 14.43
N ALA A 52 -16.14 20.41 13.42
CA ALA A 52 -16.76 20.41 12.10
C ALA A 52 -18.23 19.95 12.12
N PHE A 53 -18.56 18.90 12.88
CA PHE A 53 -19.93 18.42 13.08
C PHE A 53 -20.78 19.44 13.84
N ALA A 54 -20.25 20.02 14.92
CA ALA A 54 -20.96 21.04 15.71
C ALA A 54 -21.32 22.26 14.85
N ASN A 55 -20.42 22.70 13.97
CA ASN A 55 -20.66 23.79 13.01
C ASN A 55 -21.76 23.48 11.99
N LYS A 56 -22.23 22.24 11.88
CA LYS A 56 -23.35 21.80 11.05
C LYS A 56 -24.59 21.43 11.87
N GLY A 57 -24.58 21.68 13.19
CA GLY A 57 -25.69 21.36 14.09
C GLY A 57 -25.83 19.87 14.40
N TRP A 58 -24.75 19.10 14.26
CA TRP A 58 -24.66 17.70 14.64
C TRP A 58 -23.78 17.50 15.87
N THR A 59 -24.10 16.51 16.67
CA THR A 59 -23.22 16.02 17.75
C THR A 59 -22.46 14.81 17.24
N LEU A 60 -21.14 14.79 17.48
CA LEU A 60 -20.30 13.62 17.21
C LEU A 60 -19.88 13.03 18.57
N THR A 61 -20.36 11.83 18.90
CA THR A 61 -20.17 11.18 20.20
C THR A 61 -19.31 9.95 20.05
N ARG A 62 -18.32 9.73 20.93
CA ARG A 62 -17.50 8.52 20.86
C ARG A 62 -18.29 7.30 21.33
N ALA A 63 -18.28 6.21 20.58
CA ALA A 63 -18.99 4.97 20.95
C ALA A 63 -18.24 4.12 21.99
N HIS A 64 -16.98 4.45 22.28
CA HIS A 64 -16.11 3.75 23.23
C HIS A 64 -15.27 4.74 24.04
N ALA A 65 -14.67 4.30 25.15
CA ALA A 65 -13.91 5.18 26.04
C ALA A 65 -12.40 4.96 25.89
N TYR A 66 -11.61 5.93 26.34
CA TYR A 66 -10.19 5.75 26.59
C TYR A 66 -9.97 4.62 27.62
N ASP A 67 -9.01 3.74 27.38
CA ASP A 67 -8.61 2.70 28.32
C ASP A 67 -7.29 3.09 29.02
N PRO A 68 -7.30 3.45 30.31
CA PRO A 68 -6.09 3.81 31.06
C PRO A 68 -5.04 2.70 31.16
N LYS A 69 -5.43 1.43 31.00
CA LYS A 69 -4.49 0.30 31.02
C LYS A 69 -3.75 0.20 29.68
N LEU A 70 -4.46 0.44 28.58
CA LEU A 70 -3.86 0.44 27.24
C LEU A 70 -3.09 1.72 26.96
N GLY A 71 -3.49 2.84 27.58
CA GLY A 71 -2.85 4.14 27.40
C GLY A 71 -3.35 4.92 26.18
N HIS A 72 -4.43 4.47 25.55
CA HIS A 72 -5.07 5.10 24.39
C HIS A 72 -6.56 4.72 24.35
N GLY A 73 -7.31 5.34 23.43
CA GLY A 73 -8.71 4.98 23.17
C GLY A 73 -8.94 4.17 21.90
N PHE A 74 -7.92 3.84 21.10
CA PHE A 74 -8.12 3.02 19.90
C PHE A 74 -8.76 1.65 20.18
N ILE A 75 -9.53 1.16 19.22
CA ILE A 75 -9.80 -0.26 19.05
C ILE A 75 -8.47 -0.90 18.60
N GLU A 76 -7.99 -1.92 19.32
CA GLU A 76 -6.73 -2.63 18.98
C GLU A 76 -6.93 -4.13 18.73
N SER A 77 -8.19 -4.59 18.66
CA SER A 77 -8.53 -5.97 18.36
C SER A 77 -9.96 -6.13 17.83
N GLN A 78 -10.18 -7.15 17.02
CA GLN A 78 -11.51 -7.49 16.50
C GLN A 78 -12.52 -7.77 17.61
N LYS A 79 -12.11 -8.45 18.68
CA LYS A 79 -12.96 -8.67 19.85
C LYS A 79 -13.47 -7.37 20.48
N GLN A 80 -12.61 -6.36 20.57
CA GLN A 80 -13.02 -5.04 21.08
C GLN A 80 -13.96 -4.35 20.11
N GLY A 81 -13.66 -4.40 18.80
CA GLY A 81 -14.53 -3.87 17.75
C GLY A 81 -15.92 -4.49 17.81
N ASP A 82 -16.02 -5.82 17.84
CA ASP A 82 -17.29 -6.55 17.96
C ASP A 82 -18.08 -6.10 19.19
N ALA A 83 -17.44 -6.05 20.37
CA ALA A 83 -18.10 -5.64 21.61
C ALA A 83 -18.61 -4.18 21.59
N ILE A 84 -17.98 -3.30 20.79
CA ILE A 84 -18.43 -1.93 20.59
C ILE A 84 -19.63 -1.91 19.63
N PHE A 85 -19.51 -2.58 18.49
CA PHE A 85 -20.57 -2.63 17.47
C PHE A 85 -21.79 -3.46 17.89
N ASP A 86 -21.68 -4.33 18.89
CA ASP A 86 -22.84 -4.98 19.53
C ASP A 86 -23.79 -3.97 20.19
N ARG A 87 -23.29 -2.76 20.49
CA ARG A 87 -24.04 -1.69 21.15
C ARG A 87 -24.37 -0.54 20.19
N ILE A 88 -23.76 -0.47 19.01
CA ILE A 88 -24.08 0.57 18.02
C ILE A 88 -25.41 0.20 17.33
N PRO A 89 -26.43 1.07 17.31
CA PRO A 89 -27.63 0.83 16.50
C PRO A 89 -27.26 0.69 15.03
N LYS A 90 -27.82 -0.31 14.34
CA LYS A 90 -27.45 -0.64 12.95
C LYS A 90 -27.73 0.48 11.96
N ASP A 91 -28.69 1.34 12.26
CA ASP A 91 -29.12 2.45 11.42
C ASP A 91 -28.44 3.78 11.80
N ALA A 92 -27.61 3.81 12.84
CA ALA A 92 -26.92 5.02 13.28
C ALA A 92 -25.92 5.53 12.22
N THR A 93 -25.69 6.85 12.17
CA THR A 93 -24.57 7.41 11.41
C THR A 93 -23.25 7.08 12.12
N VAL A 94 -22.35 6.36 11.46
CA VAL A 94 -21.04 5.97 12.02
C VAL A 94 -19.92 6.76 11.34
N VAL A 95 -18.99 7.25 12.15
CA VAL A 95 -17.77 7.91 11.70
C VAL A 95 -16.56 7.12 12.18
N VAL A 96 -15.77 6.59 11.26
CA VAL A 96 -14.46 5.99 11.54
C VAL A 96 -13.40 7.06 11.33
N ALA A 97 -12.78 7.53 12.41
CA ALA A 97 -11.75 8.56 12.35
C ALA A 97 -10.35 7.93 12.36
N GLU A 98 -9.56 8.20 11.32
CA GLU A 98 -8.26 7.58 11.09
C GLU A 98 -7.14 8.63 11.03
N ALA A 99 -6.28 8.67 12.06
CA ALA A 99 -5.06 9.48 12.08
C ALA A 99 -3.78 8.62 11.98
N VAL A 100 -3.92 7.29 11.91
CA VAL A 100 -2.82 6.33 12.04
C VAL A 100 -3.05 5.11 11.13
N TRP A 101 -2.04 4.23 11.05
CA TRP A 101 -2.25 2.89 10.52
C TRP A 101 -3.19 2.08 11.44
N GLN A 102 -4.11 1.34 10.83
CA GLN A 102 -5.18 0.61 11.51
C GLN A 102 -5.36 -0.77 10.88
N TYR A 103 -5.95 -1.72 11.62
CA TYR A 103 -6.19 -3.07 11.10
C TYR A 103 -7.68 -3.21 10.77
N SER A 104 -8.02 -3.23 9.48
CA SER A 104 -9.41 -3.09 9.02
C SER A 104 -10.31 -4.21 9.54
N ASN A 105 -9.77 -5.43 9.70
CA ASN A 105 -10.51 -6.58 10.22
C ASN A 105 -11.09 -6.35 11.64
N GLN A 106 -10.59 -5.37 12.38
CA GLN A 106 -11.13 -5.03 13.69
C GLN A 106 -12.55 -4.47 13.62
N VAL A 107 -12.93 -3.83 12.51
CA VAL A 107 -14.24 -3.15 12.36
C VAL A 107 -14.97 -3.49 11.06
N ALA A 108 -14.28 -3.92 10.01
CA ALA A 108 -14.83 -4.07 8.66
C ALA A 108 -16.04 -5.01 8.60
N TYR A 109 -16.01 -6.15 9.30
CA TYR A 109 -17.14 -7.09 9.32
C TYR A 109 -18.43 -6.44 9.86
N ARG A 110 -18.32 -5.64 10.91
CA ARG A 110 -19.47 -4.94 11.50
C ARG A 110 -19.93 -3.77 10.63
N LEU A 111 -19.00 -3.12 9.93
CA LEU A 111 -19.31 -2.07 8.97
C LEU A 111 -20.00 -2.61 7.70
N TRP A 112 -19.60 -3.78 7.19
CA TRP A 112 -20.31 -4.44 6.08
C TRP A 112 -21.73 -4.87 6.43
N GLU A 113 -22.03 -5.12 7.71
CA GLU A 113 -23.38 -5.45 8.17
C GLU A 113 -24.23 -4.22 8.51
N HIS A 114 -23.61 -3.05 8.62
CA HIS A 114 -24.23 -1.82 9.08
C HIS A 114 -25.24 -1.29 8.06
N GLU A 115 -26.38 -0.79 8.53
CA GLU A 115 -27.49 -0.33 7.68
C GLU A 115 -27.42 1.18 7.44
N GLY A 116 -26.98 1.94 8.46
CA GLY A 116 -26.81 3.39 8.42
C GLY A 116 -25.61 3.87 7.59
N PRO A 117 -25.46 5.18 7.38
CA PRO A 117 -24.36 5.74 6.61
C PRO A 117 -23.03 5.67 7.37
N ILE A 118 -21.96 5.31 6.66
CA ILE A 118 -20.60 5.18 7.20
C ILE A 118 -19.71 6.27 6.59
N LEU A 119 -19.01 7.03 7.44
CA LEU A 119 -18.00 7.99 7.02
C LEU A 119 -16.63 7.55 7.51
N ILE A 120 -15.68 7.35 6.61
CA ILE A 120 -14.26 7.24 6.94
C ILE A 120 -13.69 8.65 6.84
N ALA A 121 -13.05 9.15 7.89
CA ALA A 121 -12.52 10.51 7.94
C ALA A 121 -11.06 10.57 8.38
N SER A 122 -10.21 11.23 7.58
CA SER A 122 -8.79 11.47 7.87
C SER A 122 -8.40 12.91 7.57
N ASN A 123 -7.29 13.39 8.13
CA ASN A 123 -6.64 14.62 7.66
C ASN A 123 -5.44 14.30 6.77
N PHE A 124 -4.93 15.29 6.02
CA PHE A 124 -3.76 15.14 5.15
C PHE A 124 -2.42 15.32 5.88
N ASP A 125 -2.30 14.79 7.10
CA ASP A 125 -1.09 14.86 7.91
C ASP A 125 -0.18 13.66 7.62
N GLY A 126 1.07 13.93 7.22
CA GLY A 126 2.06 12.89 6.88
C GLY A 126 2.73 12.21 8.09
N THR A 127 2.62 12.81 9.28
CA THR A 127 3.37 12.42 10.49
C THR A 127 3.21 10.94 10.80
N TRP A 128 1.97 10.46 10.71
CA TRP A 128 1.62 9.05 10.87
C TRP A 128 0.85 8.58 9.63
N PRO A 129 0.82 7.27 9.36
CA PRO A 129 0.15 6.69 8.18
C PRO A 129 -1.40 6.70 8.28
N GLY A 130 -2.01 7.84 8.63
CA GLY A 130 -3.47 8.00 8.73
C GLY A 130 -4.20 7.88 7.39
N LEU A 131 -3.67 8.54 6.35
CA LEU A 131 -4.21 8.39 4.99
C LEU A 131 -4.11 6.95 4.48
N VAL A 132 -2.99 6.28 4.78
CA VAL A 132 -2.78 4.85 4.46
C VAL A 132 -3.84 4.00 5.18
N GLY A 133 -4.08 4.25 6.48
CA GLY A 133 -5.12 3.56 7.24
C GLY A 133 -6.54 3.79 6.69
N ALA A 134 -6.86 5.03 6.33
CA ALA A 134 -8.16 5.41 5.78
C ALA A 134 -8.42 4.77 4.40
N LEU A 135 -7.46 4.84 3.48
CA LEU A 135 -7.55 4.20 2.16
C LEU A 135 -7.59 2.67 2.26
N GLY A 136 -6.86 2.09 3.22
CA GLY A 136 -6.93 0.65 3.51
C GLY A 136 -8.31 0.22 3.98
N LEU A 137 -8.95 0.98 4.88
CA LEU A 137 -10.32 0.71 5.32
C LEU A 137 -11.34 0.93 4.20
N GLU A 138 -11.22 2.04 3.46
CA GLU A 138 -12.09 2.38 2.33
C GLU A 138 -12.11 1.23 1.32
N SER A 139 -10.93 0.74 0.94
CA SER A 139 -10.78 -0.38 0.01
C SER A 139 -11.39 -1.68 0.57
N CYS A 140 -11.26 -1.93 1.88
CA CYS A 140 -11.93 -3.08 2.51
C CYS A 140 -13.46 -2.96 2.42
N LEU A 141 -14.01 -1.76 2.59
CA LEU A 141 -15.45 -1.53 2.47
C LEU A 141 -15.94 -1.62 1.02
N THR A 142 -15.16 -1.10 0.07
CA THR A 142 -15.44 -1.15 -1.38
C THR A 142 -15.45 -2.57 -1.93
N LYS A 143 -14.61 -3.47 -1.39
CA LYS A 143 -14.65 -4.91 -1.74
C LYS A 143 -16.03 -5.55 -1.53
N TYR A 144 -16.84 -5.04 -0.60
CA TYR A 144 -18.13 -5.63 -0.25
C TYR A 144 -19.28 -5.03 -1.05
N LYS A 145 -20.10 -5.91 -1.63
CA LYS A 145 -21.36 -5.53 -2.26
C LYS A 145 -22.44 -5.29 -1.21
N TYR A 146 -22.70 -4.03 -0.89
CA TYR A 146 -23.77 -3.65 0.03
C TYR A 146 -25.15 -4.09 -0.47
N ARG A 147 -25.99 -4.51 0.46
CA ARG A 147 -27.39 -4.83 0.16
C ARG A 147 -28.19 -3.55 -0.12
N PRO A 148 -29.31 -3.64 -0.86
CA PRO A 148 -30.13 -2.46 -1.20
C PRO A 148 -30.66 -1.67 0.01
N ASP A 149 -30.77 -2.30 1.18
CA ASP A 149 -31.20 -1.67 2.44
C ASP A 149 -30.08 -0.88 3.15
N GLN A 150 -28.82 -1.05 2.76
CA GLN A 150 -27.67 -0.43 3.41
C GLN A 150 -27.29 0.88 2.71
N LYS A 151 -26.86 1.88 3.50
CA LYS A 151 -26.42 3.17 2.95
C LYS A 151 -25.00 3.16 2.37
N GLY A 152 -24.18 2.18 2.75
CA GLY A 152 -22.78 2.07 2.30
C GLY A 152 -21.85 3.06 3.00
N HIS A 153 -20.67 3.27 2.42
CA HIS A 153 -19.63 4.14 2.95
C HIS A 153 -19.31 5.35 2.07
N SER A 154 -18.66 6.33 2.67
CA SER A 154 -17.99 7.44 1.98
C SER A 154 -16.69 7.74 2.71
N ILE A 155 -15.69 8.18 1.97
CA ILE A 155 -14.44 8.70 2.54
C ILE A 155 -14.46 10.24 2.51
N LEU A 156 -13.85 10.86 3.50
CA LEU A 156 -13.71 12.31 3.63
C LEU A 156 -12.29 12.63 4.12
N TRP A 157 -11.69 13.66 3.52
CA TRP A 157 -10.41 14.18 3.96
C TRP A 157 -10.44 15.71 4.06
N SER A 158 -9.61 16.26 4.95
CA SER A 158 -9.25 17.67 4.96
C SER A 158 -7.92 17.91 4.25
N SER A 159 -7.62 19.17 3.92
CA SER A 159 -6.28 19.54 3.42
C SER A 159 -5.22 19.58 4.52
N GLU A 160 -5.60 20.02 5.72
CA GLU A 160 -4.76 20.05 6.92
C GLU A 160 -5.64 19.83 8.17
N GLU A 161 -6.61 20.73 8.35
CA GLU A 161 -7.64 20.64 9.39
C GLU A 161 -9.03 20.66 8.75
N PHE A 162 -10.03 20.10 9.44
CA PHE A 162 -11.45 20.11 9.02
C PHE A 162 -12.10 21.51 9.09
N THR A 163 -11.39 22.54 8.66
CA THR A 163 -11.87 23.92 8.50
C THR A 163 -11.83 24.37 7.04
N ASP A 164 -11.20 23.60 6.16
CA ASP A 164 -11.13 23.92 4.73
C ASP A 164 -12.51 23.86 4.05
N THR A 165 -12.69 24.67 3.01
CA THR A 165 -13.98 24.85 2.33
C THR A 165 -14.51 23.54 1.76
N ASP A 166 -13.63 22.70 1.21
CA ASP A 166 -14.03 21.47 0.53
C ASP A 166 -14.47 20.40 1.54
N SER A 167 -13.68 20.15 2.60
CA SER A 167 -14.09 19.21 3.65
C SER A 167 -15.39 19.64 4.33
N GLN A 168 -15.59 20.94 4.55
CA GLN A 168 -16.83 21.50 5.10
C GLN A 168 -18.04 21.30 4.17
N LYS A 169 -17.83 21.45 2.85
CA LYS A 169 -18.86 21.20 1.84
C LYS A 169 -19.21 19.72 1.75
N ARG A 170 -18.22 18.84 1.75
CA ARG A 170 -18.39 17.38 1.66
C ARG A 170 -19.00 16.79 2.93
N LEU A 171 -18.59 17.27 4.09
CA LEU A 171 -19.24 16.90 5.35
C LEU A 171 -20.72 17.29 5.35
N LYS A 172 -21.06 18.49 4.89
CA LYS A 172 -22.47 18.89 4.74
C LYS A 172 -23.23 17.94 3.83
N GLU A 173 -22.66 17.60 2.68
CA GLU A 173 -23.25 16.65 1.73
C GLU A 173 -23.50 15.28 2.38
N PHE A 174 -22.53 14.74 3.12
CA PHE A 174 -22.68 13.49 3.86
C PHE A 174 -23.81 13.56 4.90
N LEU A 175 -23.86 14.62 5.71
CA LEU A 175 -24.88 14.76 6.76
C LEU A 175 -26.30 14.93 6.20
N GLU A 176 -26.45 15.49 4.99
CA GLU A 176 -27.75 15.68 4.34
C GLU A 176 -28.20 14.45 3.54
N LYS A 177 -27.26 13.73 2.91
CA LYS A 177 -27.58 12.66 1.94
C LYS A 177 -27.16 11.25 2.39
N GLY A 178 -26.36 11.14 3.44
CA GLY A 178 -25.73 9.89 3.89
C GLY A 178 -24.58 9.41 2.99
N ARG A 179 -24.13 10.21 2.03
CA ARG A 179 -23.06 9.87 1.07
C ARG A 179 -22.36 11.10 0.53
N ILE A 180 -21.14 10.94 0.03
CA ILE A 180 -20.37 11.97 -0.66
C ILE A 180 -20.18 11.56 -2.13
N THR A 181 -20.21 12.53 -3.06
CA THR A 181 -19.93 12.27 -4.48
C THR A 181 -18.70 13.05 -4.94
N TYR A 182 -17.68 12.34 -5.40
CA TYR A 182 -16.46 12.91 -5.94
C TYR A 182 -16.45 12.87 -7.47
N ASP A 183 -15.59 13.70 -8.07
CA ASP A 183 -15.29 13.60 -9.49
C ASP A 183 -14.26 12.49 -9.71
N THR A 184 -14.66 11.45 -10.43
CA THR A 184 -13.80 10.32 -10.82
C THR A 184 -13.64 10.24 -12.34
N SER A 185 -13.97 11.30 -13.08
CA SER A 185 -13.96 11.32 -14.57
C SER A 185 -12.58 11.10 -15.21
N HIS A 186 -11.52 11.19 -14.42
CA HIS A 186 -10.15 10.83 -14.83
C HIS A 186 -9.97 9.33 -15.04
N ALA A 187 -10.76 8.48 -14.39
CA ALA A 187 -10.73 7.02 -14.54
C ALA A 187 -11.79 6.60 -15.55
N LYS A 188 -11.35 6.16 -16.73
CA LYS A 188 -12.23 5.80 -17.85
C LYS A 188 -12.11 4.31 -18.15
N PRO A 189 -13.22 3.60 -18.34
CA PRO A 189 -13.17 2.21 -18.79
C PRO A 189 -12.31 2.09 -20.06
N LEU A 190 -11.48 1.04 -20.15
CA LEU A 190 -10.59 0.82 -21.31
C LEU A 190 -11.34 0.89 -22.65
N SER A 191 -12.60 0.44 -22.68
CA SER A 191 -13.46 0.50 -23.86
C SER A 191 -13.76 1.90 -24.38
N GLU A 192 -13.69 2.93 -23.53
CA GLU A 192 -14.00 4.33 -23.84
C GLU A 192 -12.77 5.17 -24.21
N VAL A 193 -11.58 4.58 -24.16
CA VAL A 193 -10.30 5.26 -24.42
C VAL A 193 -9.86 5.05 -25.86
N ASP A 194 -9.42 6.13 -26.54
CA ASP A 194 -8.80 6.04 -27.86
C ASP A 194 -7.41 5.42 -27.77
N ARG A 195 -7.28 4.24 -28.35
CA ARG A 195 -6.07 3.42 -28.32
C ARG A 195 -5.52 3.11 -29.70
N THR A 196 -5.93 3.88 -30.71
CA THR A 196 -5.54 3.66 -32.11
C THR A 196 -4.02 3.63 -32.28
N GLU A 197 -3.28 4.50 -31.57
CA GLU A 197 -1.80 4.55 -31.64
C GLU A 197 -1.10 3.38 -30.92
N TYR A 198 -1.79 2.65 -30.03
CA TYR A 198 -1.21 1.62 -29.17
C TYR A 198 -1.88 0.24 -29.33
N GLU A 199 -2.61 0.04 -30.42
CA GLU A 199 -3.36 -1.20 -30.71
C GLU A 199 -2.44 -2.44 -30.72
N ASP A 200 -1.22 -2.34 -31.27
CA ASP A 200 -0.26 -3.44 -31.27
C ASP A 200 0.16 -3.85 -29.85
N ALA A 201 0.38 -2.86 -28.98
CA ALA A 201 0.77 -3.10 -27.59
C ALA A 201 -0.39 -3.72 -26.80
N GLU A 202 -1.60 -3.20 -26.96
CA GLU A 202 -2.82 -3.78 -26.38
C GLU A 202 -3.04 -5.22 -26.85
N ASN A 203 -2.93 -5.48 -28.16
CA ASN A 203 -3.12 -6.80 -28.75
C ASN A 203 -2.06 -7.81 -28.25
N PHE A 204 -0.81 -7.38 -28.11
CA PHE A 204 0.24 -8.17 -27.48
C PHE A 204 -0.11 -8.52 -26.03
N GLY A 205 -0.54 -7.53 -25.25
CA GLY A 205 -1.03 -7.72 -23.89
C GLY A 205 -2.17 -8.73 -23.80
N ARG A 206 -3.20 -8.53 -24.62
CA ARG A 206 -4.38 -9.40 -24.71
C ARG A 206 -4.03 -10.83 -25.12
N TYR A 207 -3.06 -10.99 -26.00
CA TYR A 207 -2.51 -12.31 -26.33
C TYR A 207 -1.88 -12.97 -25.10
N LEU A 208 -1.06 -12.25 -24.33
CA LEU A 208 -0.47 -12.76 -23.08
C LEU A 208 -1.53 -13.07 -22.02
N GLY A 209 -2.60 -12.27 -21.94
CA GLY A 209 -3.75 -12.54 -21.07
C GLY A 209 -4.41 -13.89 -21.40
N ARG A 210 -4.68 -14.16 -22.68
CA ARG A 210 -5.18 -15.47 -23.11
C ARG A 210 -4.17 -16.61 -22.90
N TYR A 211 -2.88 -16.33 -23.07
CA TYR A 211 -1.82 -17.31 -22.84
C TYR A 211 -1.76 -17.73 -21.35
N ILE A 212 -1.79 -16.78 -20.41
CA ILE A 212 -1.67 -17.08 -18.98
C ILE A 212 -2.87 -17.89 -18.46
N ARG A 213 -4.07 -17.68 -19.02
CA ARG A 213 -5.26 -18.49 -18.74
C ARG A 213 -5.05 -19.98 -19.04
N ASN A 214 -4.22 -20.30 -20.03
CA ASN A 214 -3.89 -21.68 -20.43
C ASN A 214 -2.65 -22.24 -19.73
N LYS A 215 -1.58 -21.45 -19.58
CA LYS A 215 -0.31 -21.89 -18.96
C LYS A 215 -0.35 -21.90 -17.42
N ARG A 216 -1.26 -21.12 -16.83
CA ARG A 216 -1.44 -20.82 -15.40
C ARG A 216 -0.19 -20.28 -14.68
N ALA A 217 -0.37 -19.22 -13.91
CA ALA A 217 0.63 -18.69 -12.98
C ALA A 217 0.27 -19.01 -11.52
N ARG A 218 1.27 -19.03 -10.64
CA ARG A 218 1.11 -19.33 -9.22
C ARG A 218 1.56 -18.16 -8.36
N LEU A 219 0.63 -17.63 -7.57
CA LEU A 219 0.89 -16.65 -6.51
C LEU A 219 0.99 -17.39 -5.18
N GLY A 220 2.19 -17.50 -4.61
CA GLY A 220 2.40 -18.15 -3.32
C GLY A 220 2.26 -17.16 -2.18
N VAL A 221 1.38 -17.42 -1.22
CA VAL A 221 1.04 -16.50 -0.12
C VAL A 221 1.32 -17.16 1.22
N PHE A 222 2.28 -16.65 2.00
CA PHE A 222 2.79 -17.29 3.22
C PHE A 222 1.92 -17.20 4.47
N ASP A 223 0.82 -16.47 4.43
CA ASP A 223 -0.34 -16.52 5.35
C ASP A 223 -1.37 -15.55 4.75
N PRO A 224 -2.69 -15.71 5.00
CA PRO A 224 -3.71 -15.05 4.18
C PRO A 224 -3.90 -13.55 4.43
N LEU A 225 -3.35 -12.99 5.51
CA LEU A 225 -3.62 -11.61 5.92
C LEU A 225 -2.39 -10.99 6.58
N CYS A 226 -2.06 -9.77 6.18
CA CYS A 226 -1.10 -8.91 6.86
C CYS A 226 -1.85 -7.76 7.53
N MET A 227 -1.65 -7.56 8.83
CA MET A 227 -2.12 -6.38 9.57
C MET A 227 -3.60 -6.00 9.35
N GLY A 228 -4.49 -6.98 9.15
CA GLY A 228 -5.91 -6.70 8.95
C GLY A 228 -6.31 -6.16 7.58
N MET A 229 -5.42 -6.15 6.59
CA MET A 229 -5.67 -5.69 5.22
C MET A 229 -6.54 -6.64 4.42
N LEU A 230 -7.85 -6.64 4.69
CA LEU A 230 -8.82 -7.47 3.98
C LEU A 230 -8.92 -7.12 2.49
N ASN A 231 -8.58 -5.88 2.12
CA ASN A 231 -8.47 -5.43 0.74
C ASN A 231 -7.32 -6.10 -0.04
N ALA A 232 -6.26 -6.49 0.66
CA ALA A 232 -5.07 -7.12 0.09
C ALA A 232 -5.22 -8.65 -0.01
N ALA A 233 -6.24 -9.22 0.66
CA ALA A 233 -6.57 -10.63 0.65
C ALA A 233 -7.72 -10.91 -0.33
N PHE A 234 -7.42 -11.59 -1.43
CA PHE A 234 -8.42 -12.00 -2.42
C PHE A 234 -8.95 -13.40 -2.11
N ASP A 235 -10.27 -13.54 -2.28
CA ASP A 235 -10.94 -14.83 -2.25
C ASP A 235 -10.60 -15.60 -3.53
N GLU A 236 -10.47 -16.92 -3.45
CA GLU A 236 -10.05 -17.72 -4.62
C GLU A 236 -11.03 -17.60 -5.79
N GLU A 237 -12.31 -17.33 -5.51
CA GLU A 237 -13.37 -17.19 -6.52
C GLU A 237 -13.10 -16.04 -7.49
N VAL A 238 -12.59 -14.88 -7.01
CA VAL A 238 -12.34 -13.72 -7.89
C VAL A 238 -11.16 -13.93 -8.83
N LEU A 239 -10.35 -14.96 -8.58
CA LEU A 239 -9.20 -15.34 -9.41
C LEU A 239 -9.54 -16.45 -10.42
N VAL A 240 -10.75 -17.02 -10.36
CA VAL A 240 -11.21 -17.98 -11.36
C VAL A 240 -11.14 -17.33 -12.75
N ASP A 241 -10.75 -18.13 -13.74
CA ASP A 241 -10.58 -17.72 -15.14
C ASP A 241 -9.53 -16.64 -15.44
N THR A 242 -8.87 -16.04 -14.44
CA THR A 242 -7.75 -15.10 -14.65
C THR A 242 -6.48 -15.79 -15.14
N GLY A 243 -6.34 -17.10 -14.89
CA GLY A 243 -5.10 -17.85 -15.10
C GLY A 243 -4.13 -17.80 -13.92
N ILE A 244 -4.46 -17.10 -12.83
CA ILE A 244 -3.66 -17.10 -11.60
C ILE A 244 -4.29 -18.07 -10.59
N SER A 245 -3.43 -18.87 -9.96
CA SER A 245 -3.80 -19.77 -8.86
C SER A 245 -3.05 -19.39 -7.59
N VAL A 246 -3.76 -19.41 -6.46
CA VAL A 246 -3.18 -19.08 -5.16
C VAL A 246 -2.64 -20.35 -4.51
N ARG A 247 -1.37 -20.32 -4.12
CA ARG A 247 -0.73 -21.36 -3.31
C ARG A 247 -0.58 -20.82 -1.88
N ARG A 248 -1.46 -21.24 -0.97
CA ARG A 248 -1.38 -20.88 0.45
C ARG A 248 -0.22 -21.63 1.11
N LEU A 249 0.74 -20.89 1.68
CA LEU A 249 1.92 -21.37 2.40
C LEU A 249 1.83 -20.86 3.84
N ASN A 250 2.76 -21.28 4.72
CA ASN A 250 2.75 -20.89 6.14
C ASN A 250 4.09 -20.26 6.53
N GLN A 251 4.06 -19.14 7.26
CA GLN A 251 5.29 -18.47 7.73
C GLN A 251 6.09 -19.31 8.72
N SER A 252 5.48 -20.29 9.40
CA SER A 252 6.20 -21.22 10.28
C SER A 252 7.14 -22.16 9.50
N ASP A 253 6.71 -22.62 8.33
CA ASP A 253 7.51 -23.45 7.43
C ASP A 253 8.64 -22.62 6.79
N LEU A 254 8.33 -21.36 6.44
CA LEU A 254 9.36 -20.40 6.02
C LEU A 254 10.44 -20.23 7.08
N TYR A 255 10.05 -20.03 8.34
CA TYR A 255 11.00 -19.91 9.44
C TYR A 255 11.81 -21.20 9.66
N ALA A 256 11.20 -22.37 9.50
CA ALA A 256 11.90 -23.66 9.59
C ALA A 256 12.95 -23.81 8.47
N GLU A 257 12.62 -23.46 7.22
CA GLU A 257 13.58 -23.46 6.12
C GLU A 257 14.73 -22.48 6.38
N MET A 258 14.45 -21.29 6.94
CA MET A 258 15.51 -20.34 7.34
C MET A 258 16.54 -21.00 8.27
N GLN A 259 16.10 -21.84 9.20
CA GLN A 259 17.00 -22.52 10.15
C GLN A 259 17.93 -23.55 9.48
N THR A 260 17.65 -23.95 8.24
CA THR A 260 18.52 -24.85 7.46
C THR A 260 19.68 -24.14 6.77
N ILE A 261 19.66 -22.79 6.75
CA ILE A 261 20.67 -21.95 6.11
C ILE A 261 21.60 -21.45 7.21
N SER A 262 22.92 -21.57 7.03
CA SER A 262 23.87 -21.09 8.04
C SER A 262 23.88 -19.54 8.11
N PRO A 263 24.13 -18.94 9.29
CA PRO A 263 24.28 -17.49 9.40
C PRO A 263 25.38 -16.92 8.49
N GLU A 264 26.48 -17.65 8.29
CA GLU A 264 27.57 -17.27 7.39
C GLU A 264 27.10 -17.18 5.93
N GLN A 265 26.26 -18.13 5.51
CA GLN A 265 25.65 -18.12 4.19
C GLN A 265 24.65 -16.97 4.03
N GLY A 266 23.82 -16.72 5.04
CA GLY A 266 22.93 -15.56 5.04
C GLY A 266 23.71 -14.25 4.90
N LEU A 267 24.74 -14.05 5.73
CA LEU A 267 25.56 -12.85 5.71
C LEU A 267 26.31 -12.67 4.37
N HIS A 268 26.72 -13.76 3.73
CA HIS A 268 27.38 -13.71 2.42
C HIS A 268 26.53 -12.99 1.35
N HIS A 269 25.21 -13.21 1.35
CA HIS A 269 24.30 -12.50 0.43
C HIS A 269 24.33 -10.99 0.67
N ILE A 270 24.33 -10.57 1.94
CA ILE A 270 24.36 -9.14 2.29
C ILE A 270 25.72 -8.52 1.95
N GLN A 271 26.82 -9.21 2.24
CA GLN A 271 28.16 -8.74 1.87
C GLN A 271 28.32 -8.55 0.36
N GLN A 272 27.58 -9.31 -0.45
CA GLN A 272 27.56 -9.11 -1.89
C GLN A 272 26.90 -7.77 -2.28
N LEU A 273 25.87 -7.33 -1.56
CA LEU A 273 25.26 -6.01 -1.74
C LEU A 273 26.23 -4.89 -1.35
N GLU A 274 26.98 -5.06 -0.25
CA GLU A 274 28.02 -4.12 0.17
C GLU A 274 29.14 -3.99 -0.88
N LYS A 275 29.55 -5.11 -1.49
CA LYS A 275 30.50 -5.10 -2.63
C LYS A 275 29.95 -4.37 -3.85
N TRP A 276 28.63 -4.32 -4.02
CA TRP A 276 27.97 -3.51 -5.05
C TRP A 276 27.74 -2.07 -4.65
N GLY A 277 28.21 -1.66 -3.46
CA GLY A 277 28.23 -0.29 -2.98
C GLY A 277 27.18 0.04 -1.92
N MET A 278 26.31 -0.91 -1.54
CA MET A 278 25.33 -0.67 -0.49
C MET A 278 26.03 -0.31 0.83
N LYS A 279 25.57 0.76 1.46
CA LYS A 279 26.05 1.20 2.77
C LYS A 279 25.22 0.53 3.87
N VAL A 280 25.80 0.34 5.05
CA VAL A 280 25.10 -0.19 6.21
C VAL A 280 25.35 0.72 7.40
N ASP A 281 24.27 1.15 8.06
CA ASP A 281 24.33 1.96 9.28
C ASP A 281 24.58 1.06 10.52
N ARG A 282 25.86 0.71 10.70
CA ARG A 282 26.35 -0.12 11.81
C ARG A 282 26.77 0.74 13.01
N PRO A 283 26.64 0.23 14.26
CA PRO A 283 27.14 0.94 15.42
C PRO A 283 28.68 0.97 15.42
N LYS A 284 29.27 2.08 15.88
CA LYS A 284 30.74 2.16 16.12
C LYS A 284 31.19 1.24 17.26
N HIS A 285 30.34 1.05 18.27
CA HIS A 285 30.56 0.17 19.41
C HIS A 285 29.26 -0.62 19.69
N PRO A 286 29.22 -1.93 19.43
CA PRO A 286 28.00 -2.72 19.60
C PRO A 286 27.67 -2.97 21.07
N ASP A 287 26.47 -2.60 21.49
CA ASP A 287 25.83 -3.03 22.73
C ASP A 287 24.32 -3.35 22.53
N THR A 288 23.64 -3.85 23.56
CA THR A 288 22.21 -4.19 23.47
C THR A 288 21.27 -3.01 23.26
N LYS A 289 21.67 -1.78 23.61
CA LYS A 289 20.87 -0.57 23.37
C LYS A 289 21.04 -0.07 21.94
N THR A 290 22.23 -0.26 21.36
CA THR A 290 22.53 0.12 19.98
C THR A 290 21.74 -0.67 18.94
N SER A 291 21.34 -1.92 19.20
CA SER A 291 20.53 -2.72 18.25
C SER A 291 19.09 -2.22 18.02
N ARG A 292 18.65 -1.26 18.84
CA ARG A 292 17.38 -0.53 18.65
C ARG A 292 17.50 0.63 17.65
N ILE A 293 18.73 1.05 17.34
CA ILE A 293 19.02 2.26 16.56
C ILE A 293 19.85 1.93 15.32
N TYR A 294 20.76 0.96 15.42
CA TYR A 294 21.66 0.53 14.35
C TYR A 294 21.42 -0.91 13.94
N VAL A 295 21.84 -1.23 12.71
CA VAL A 295 21.79 -2.59 12.17
C VAL A 295 22.99 -3.38 12.68
N THR A 296 22.78 -4.65 13.02
CA THR A 296 23.84 -5.58 13.43
C THR A 296 24.07 -6.67 12.38
N ASP A 297 25.28 -7.23 12.31
CA ASP A 297 25.57 -8.31 11.36
C ASP A 297 24.75 -9.57 11.60
N GLY A 298 24.35 -9.84 12.85
CA GLY A 298 23.42 -10.94 13.16
C GLY A 298 22.03 -10.71 12.56
N GLN A 299 21.54 -9.47 12.56
CA GLN A 299 20.27 -9.13 11.89
C GLN A 299 20.40 -9.26 10.37
N LEU A 300 21.53 -8.83 9.80
CA LEU A 300 21.79 -8.97 8.37
C LEU A 300 21.93 -10.43 7.94
N ALA A 301 22.58 -11.27 8.75
CA ALA A 301 22.66 -12.70 8.52
C ALA A 301 21.26 -13.34 8.47
N GLU A 302 20.40 -13.00 9.44
CA GLU A 302 19.02 -13.52 9.48
C GLU A 302 18.16 -13.02 8.31
N GLN A 303 18.35 -11.77 7.86
CA GLN A 303 17.76 -11.29 6.61
C GLN A 303 18.24 -12.10 5.40
N GLY A 304 19.54 -12.37 5.30
CA GLY A 304 20.08 -13.21 4.22
C GLY A 304 19.56 -14.65 4.24
N GLN A 305 19.32 -15.24 5.42
CA GLN A 305 18.66 -16.54 5.55
C GLN A 305 17.22 -16.49 5.05
N LEU A 306 16.45 -15.46 5.42
CA LEU A 306 15.09 -15.24 4.94
C LEU A 306 15.03 -15.10 3.42
N TYR A 307 15.92 -14.28 2.85
CA TYR A 307 16.06 -14.12 1.41
C TYR A 307 16.26 -15.46 0.69
N GLU A 308 17.24 -16.25 1.13
CA GLU A 308 17.52 -17.52 0.49
C GLU A 308 16.37 -18.52 0.67
N ALA A 309 15.75 -18.57 1.86
CA ALA A 309 14.59 -19.43 2.11
C ALA A 309 13.42 -19.10 1.16
N LEU A 310 13.09 -17.81 0.98
CA LEU A 310 12.04 -17.37 0.05
C LEU A 310 12.36 -17.77 -1.40
N VAL A 311 13.60 -17.58 -1.86
CA VAL A 311 14.04 -17.97 -3.20
C VAL A 311 13.95 -19.49 -3.39
N ARG A 312 14.31 -20.29 -2.37
CA ARG A 312 14.16 -21.75 -2.40
C ARG A 312 12.68 -22.16 -2.49
N PHE A 313 11.79 -21.53 -1.73
CA PHE A 313 10.35 -21.80 -1.81
C PHE A 313 9.78 -21.45 -3.18
N ALA A 314 10.13 -20.29 -3.73
CA ALA A 314 9.72 -19.90 -5.08
C ALA A 314 10.08 -20.97 -6.11
N TYR A 315 11.28 -21.56 -5.99
CA TYR A 315 11.71 -22.66 -6.85
C TYR A 315 10.96 -23.97 -6.58
N LYS A 316 10.91 -24.43 -5.32
CA LYS A 316 10.30 -25.71 -4.92
C LYS A 316 8.82 -25.79 -5.31
N GLU A 317 8.09 -24.67 -5.14
CA GLU A 317 6.64 -24.59 -5.38
C GLU A 317 6.30 -24.08 -6.79
N GLY A 318 7.30 -23.66 -7.58
CA GLY A 318 7.11 -23.12 -8.93
C GLY A 318 6.25 -21.86 -8.93
N LEU A 319 6.57 -20.91 -8.04
CA LEU A 319 5.86 -19.64 -7.85
C LEU A 319 6.30 -18.60 -8.89
N ASP A 320 5.34 -17.89 -9.46
CA ASP A 320 5.59 -16.74 -10.34
C ASP A 320 5.69 -15.42 -9.53
N CYS A 321 5.08 -15.38 -8.34
CA CYS A 321 5.21 -14.29 -7.36
C CYS A 321 5.04 -14.84 -5.93
N VAL A 322 5.73 -14.21 -4.97
CA VAL A 322 5.68 -14.52 -3.54
C VAL A 322 5.05 -13.37 -2.76
N GLY A 323 3.96 -13.63 -2.04
CA GLY A 323 3.40 -12.73 -1.05
C GLY A 323 3.86 -13.13 0.36
N ILE A 324 4.58 -12.24 1.04
CA ILE A 324 4.99 -12.43 2.43
C ILE A 324 4.31 -11.41 3.33
N PRO A 325 3.45 -11.82 4.29
CA PRO A 325 2.88 -10.88 5.25
C PRO A 325 3.97 -10.29 6.15
N TYR A 326 4.84 -11.17 6.66
CA TYR A 326 5.85 -10.93 7.69
C TYR A 326 5.24 -10.46 9.03
N GLN A 327 4.53 -9.33 8.99
CA GLN A 327 3.79 -8.78 10.11
C GLN A 327 2.46 -9.54 10.30
N LEU A 328 2.06 -9.92 11.51
CA LEU A 328 2.78 -9.85 12.79
C LEU A 328 3.41 -11.18 13.22
N GLY A 329 3.01 -12.30 12.61
CA GLY A 329 3.40 -13.65 13.06
C GLY A 329 4.90 -13.87 13.01
N LEU A 330 5.49 -13.76 11.82
CA LEU A 330 6.91 -13.99 11.59
C LEU A 330 7.79 -12.91 12.24
N ALA A 331 7.29 -11.67 12.33
CA ALA A 331 7.97 -10.56 13.02
C ALA A 331 8.25 -10.80 14.52
N ARG A 332 7.62 -11.81 15.14
CA ARG A 332 7.93 -12.25 16.51
C ARG A 332 9.12 -13.21 16.57
N LEU A 333 9.42 -13.89 15.47
CA LEU A 333 10.44 -14.93 15.37
C LEU A 333 11.76 -14.35 14.87
N CYS A 334 11.75 -13.64 13.74
CA CYS A 334 12.93 -13.12 13.07
C CYS A 334 12.87 -11.62 12.77
N VAL A 335 13.98 -11.09 12.23
CA VAL A 335 14.12 -9.74 11.66
C VAL A 335 13.22 -9.47 10.45
N SER A 336 13.14 -8.19 10.08
CA SER A 336 12.33 -7.67 8.99
C SER A 336 12.70 -8.22 7.62
N SER A 337 11.66 -8.42 6.81
CA SER A 337 11.75 -8.94 5.45
C SER A 337 12.14 -7.89 4.41
N ASP A 338 12.33 -6.62 4.80
CA ASP A 338 12.51 -5.52 3.85
C ASP A 338 13.67 -5.72 2.87
N LEU A 339 14.89 -5.92 3.38
CA LEU A 339 16.05 -6.13 2.51
C LEU A 339 15.90 -7.41 1.66
N PRO A 340 15.43 -8.55 2.20
CA PRO A 340 15.05 -9.73 1.40
C PRO A 340 14.06 -9.44 0.27
N GLU A 341 12.99 -8.69 0.54
CA GLU A 341 11.96 -8.34 -0.45
C GLU A 341 12.52 -7.42 -1.54
N GLY A 342 13.33 -6.43 -1.17
CA GLY A 342 14.05 -5.57 -2.12
C GLY A 342 15.04 -6.35 -2.99
N MET A 343 15.72 -7.36 -2.43
CA MET A 343 16.58 -8.28 -3.18
C MET A 343 15.78 -9.18 -4.11
N MET A 344 14.58 -9.62 -3.72
CA MET A 344 13.74 -10.49 -4.53
C MET A 344 13.21 -9.76 -5.77
N ASN A 345 12.77 -8.52 -5.61
CA ASN A 345 12.25 -7.68 -6.70
C ASN A 345 13.34 -7.09 -7.63
N SER A 346 14.63 -7.29 -7.33
CA SER A 346 15.76 -6.76 -8.09
C SER A 346 16.34 -7.79 -9.07
N LEU A 347 16.67 -7.37 -10.30
CA LEU A 347 17.46 -8.21 -11.22
C LEU A 347 18.86 -8.44 -10.67
N LYS A 348 19.48 -7.39 -10.11
CA LYS A 348 20.82 -7.43 -9.53
C LYS A 348 20.76 -7.95 -8.09
N ARG A 349 20.34 -9.19 -7.91
CA ARG A 349 20.27 -9.86 -6.61
C ARG A 349 21.38 -10.91 -6.41
N PRO A 350 21.82 -11.20 -5.17
CA PRO A 350 22.80 -12.24 -4.90
C PRO A 350 22.35 -13.62 -5.39
N ALA A 351 23.31 -14.42 -5.88
CA ALA A 351 23.01 -15.73 -6.42
C ALA A 351 22.69 -16.74 -5.30
N VAL A 352 21.53 -17.38 -5.38
CA VAL A 352 21.18 -18.50 -4.49
C VAL A 352 21.53 -19.82 -5.17
N ARG A 353 22.36 -20.63 -4.53
CA ARG A 353 22.68 -21.99 -4.96
C ARG A 353 21.92 -23.01 -4.12
N TYR A 354 21.13 -23.84 -4.77
CA TYR A 354 20.33 -24.88 -4.13
C TYR A 354 20.31 -26.13 -5.00
N GLU A 355 20.53 -27.31 -4.41
CA GLU A 355 20.56 -28.60 -5.12
C GLU A 355 21.45 -28.61 -6.38
N GLY A 356 22.63 -27.99 -6.28
CA GLY A 356 23.62 -27.93 -7.37
C GLY A 356 23.31 -26.93 -8.49
N ARG A 357 22.27 -26.10 -8.34
CA ARG A 357 21.83 -25.11 -9.35
C ARG A 357 21.83 -23.69 -8.81
N THR A 358 22.06 -22.72 -9.68
CA THR A 358 21.81 -21.31 -9.37
C THR A 358 20.36 -20.97 -9.74
N LEU A 359 19.55 -20.57 -8.77
CA LEU A 359 18.12 -20.31 -8.95
C LEU A 359 17.87 -18.93 -9.58
N PHE A 360 16.90 -18.85 -10.51
CA PHE A 360 16.42 -17.64 -11.22
C PHE A 360 17.53 -16.69 -11.69
N LYS A 361 18.59 -17.23 -12.30
CA LYS A 361 19.74 -16.43 -12.75
C LYS A 361 19.30 -15.38 -13.78
N GLY A 362 19.53 -14.10 -13.48
CA GLY A 362 19.18 -13.00 -14.38
C GLY A 362 17.69 -12.67 -14.42
N GLU A 363 16.94 -13.10 -13.40
CA GLU A 363 15.53 -12.78 -13.24
C GLU A 363 15.25 -12.32 -11.79
N PRO A 364 14.32 -11.36 -11.60
CA PRO A 364 13.75 -11.12 -10.29
C PRO A 364 12.85 -12.32 -9.92
N VAL A 365 12.62 -12.45 -8.62
CA VAL A 365 11.57 -13.31 -8.07
C VAL A 365 10.53 -12.36 -7.49
N PRO A 366 9.47 -12.00 -8.25
CA PRO A 366 8.53 -10.99 -7.80
C PRO A 366 8.03 -11.27 -6.38
N CYS A 367 8.06 -10.24 -5.54
CA CYS A 367 7.66 -10.32 -4.16
C CYS A 367 6.66 -9.20 -3.87
N ALA A 368 5.44 -9.58 -3.50
CA ALA A 368 4.41 -8.65 -3.05
C ALA A 368 4.57 -8.44 -1.55
N ASN A 369 4.95 -7.22 -1.17
CA ASN A 369 5.06 -6.84 0.23
C ASN A 369 3.74 -7.02 0.95
N GLU A 370 3.82 -7.41 2.22
CA GLU A 370 2.67 -7.58 3.10
C GLU A 370 1.62 -8.58 2.56
N ALA A 371 2.08 -9.51 1.70
CA ALA A 371 1.27 -10.45 0.95
C ALA A 371 0.12 -9.82 0.17
N ASP A 372 0.30 -8.61 -0.32
CA ASP A 372 -0.72 -7.92 -1.10
C ASP A 372 -0.99 -8.62 -2.43
N MET A 373 -2.11 -9.35 -2.49
CA MET A 373 -2.47 -10.15 -3.66
C MET A 373 -2.78 -9.28 -4.87
N GLY A 374 -3.28 -8.05 -4.69
CA GLY A 374 -3.48 -7.10 -5.77
C GLY A 374 -2.16 -6.71 -6.43
N CYS A 375 -1.15 -6.42 -5.61
CA CYS A 375 0.21 -6.23 -6.12
C CYS A 375 0.77 -7.51 -6.77
N GLY A 376 0.58 -8.67 -6.13
CA GLY A 376 1.09 -9.95 -6.66
C GLY A 376 0.53 -10.31 -8.03
N VAL A 377 -0.77 -10.11 -8.26
CA VAL A 377 -1.42 -10.29 -9.57
C VAL A 377 -0.78 -9.37 -10.61
N ASP A 378 -0.61 -8.08 -10.28
CA ASP A 378 0.00 -7.10 -11.17
C ASP A 378 1.47 -7.41 -11.49
N GLN A 379 2.27 -7.77 -10.48
CA GLN A 379 3.66 -8.15 -10.64
C GLN A 379 3.82 -9.36 -11.57
N ILE A 380 2.91 -10.34 -11.49
CA ILE A 380 2.87 -11.47 -12.43
C ILE A 380 2.64 -10.94 -13.85
N MET A 381 1.58 -10.14 -14.08
CA MET A 381 1.28 -9.58 -15.41
C MET A 381 2.47 -8.80 -15.96
N SER A 382 3.05 -7.93 -15.14
CA SER A 382 4.18 -7.07 -15.47
C SER A 382 5.42 -7.86 -15.84
N LYS A 383 5.72 -8.96 -15.15
CA LYS A 383 6.84 -9.82 -15.51
C LYS A 383 6.68 -10.38 -16.93
N TYR A 384 5.49 -10.77 -17.36
CA TYR A 384 5.27 -11.24 -18.74
C TYR A 384 5.42 -10.12 -19.76
N ILE A 385 4.80 -8.96 -19.50
CA ILE A 385 4.81 -7.81 -20.41
C ILE A 385 6.24 -7.27 -20.58
N LEU A 386 6.91 -6.95 -19.48
CA LEU A 386 8.23 -6.33 -19.51
C LEU A 386 9.27 -7.25 -20.15
N ASN A 387 9.27 -8.55 -19.82
CA ASN A 387 10.17 -9.51 -20.47
C ASN A 387 9.89 -9.65 -21.98
N GLY A 388 8.62 -9.74 -22.36
CA GLY A 388 8.23 -9.85 -23.76
C GLY A 388 8.51 -8.60 -24.60
N MET A 389 8.58 -7.44 -23.95
CA MET A 389 9.00 -6.17 -24.56
C MET A 389 10.50 -5.90 -24.43
N HIS A 390 11.28 -6.83 -23.86
CA HIS A 390 12.71 -6.68 -23.57
C HIS A 390 13.05 -5.47 -22.69
N LEU A 391 12.18 -5.19 -21.71
CA LEU A 391 12.34 -4.12 -20.72
C LEU A 391 12.73 -4.70 -19.36
N SER A 392 13.29 -3.84 -18.51
CA SER A 392 13.65 -4.13 -17.12
C SER A 392 12.38 -4.57 -16.34
N PRO A 393 12.33 -5.82 -15.79
CA PRO A 393 11.12 -6.42 -15.22
C PRO A 393 10.87 -6.06 -13.75
N GLU A 394 11.69 -5.19 -13.14
CA GLU A 394 11.60 -4.81 -11.73
C GLU A 394 10.39 -3.93 -11.49
N THR A 395 9.58 -4.34 -10.54
CA THR A 395 8.41 -3.61 -10.10
C THR A 395 8.33 -3.66 -8.58
N THR A 396 7.62 -2.71 -7.99
CA THR A 396 7.38 -2.67 -6.55
C THR A 396 6.06 -2.01 -6.28
N LEU A 397 5.51 -2.23 -5.08
CA LEU A 397 4.49 -1.36 -4.53
C LEU A 397 5.13 -0.25 -3.69
N HIS A 398 4.37 0.82 -3.47
CA HIS A 398 4.59 1.85 -2.47
C HIS A 398 3.29 2.07 -1.70
N ASP A 399 3.40 2.54 -0.46
CA ASP A 399 2.26 3.19 0.18
C ASP A 399 1.97 4.50 -0.56
N LEU A 400 0.68 4.78 -0.80
CA LEU A 400 0.18 6.12 -1.11
C LEU A 400 0.24 6.96 0.18
N ARG A 401 1.46 7.22 0.68
CA ARG A 401 1.70 7.60 2.07
C ARG A 401 1.23 9.01 2.40
N TRP A 402 1.67 9.99 1.61
CA TRP A 402 1.39 11.41 1.80
C TRP A 402 1.75 12.19 0.53
N GLY A 403 1.39 13.47 0.47
CA GLY A 403 1.78 14.36 -0.62
C GLY A 403 1.65 15.83 -0.20
N ASP A 404 2.40 16.68 -0.86
CA ASP A 404 2.43 18.12 -0.58
C ASP A 404 2.86 18.88 -1.83
N ARG A 405 2.39 20.13 -1.95
CA ARG A 405 2.73 20.99 -3.07
C ARG A 405 4.19 21.43 -2.97
N TYR A 406 4.95 21.22 -4.05
CA TYR A 406 6.29 21.74 -4.19
C TYR A 406 6.30 22.87 -5.21
N LYS A 407 6.83 24.03 -4.82
CA LYS A 407 7.09 25.16 -5.71
C LYS A 407 8.56 25.57 -5.59
N GLY A 408 9.35 25.26 -6.61
CA GLY A 408 10.79 25.46 -6.58
C GLY A 408 11.45 25.11 -7.92
N GLN A 409 12.68 24.60 -7.88
CA GLN A 409 13.48 24.28 -9.05
C GLN A 409 13.75 22.78 -9.15
N TYR A 410 13.83 22.26 -10.37
CA TYR A 410 14.23 20.88 -10.60
C TYR A 410 15.72 20.69 -10.28
N ARG A 411 16.08 19.72 -9.43
CA ARG A 411 17.44 19.55 -8.89
C ARG A 411 18.50 19.50 -9.99
N ASP A 412 18.23 18.72 -11.03
CA ASP A 412 19.21 18.45 -12.09
C ASP A 412 19.13 19.46 -13.26
N ARG A 413 18.13 20.35 -13.23
CA ARG A 413 17.85 21.41 -14.22
C ARG A 413 17.31 22.64 -13.50
N PRO A 414 18.17 23.42 -12.80
CA PRO A 414 17.73 24.54 -11.98
C PRO A 414 17.16 25.72 -12.78
N ASP A 415 17.19 25.65 -14.11
CA ASP A 415 16.50 26.54 -15.04
C ASP A 415 15.01 26.20 -15.24
N ILE A 416 14.56 25.05 -14.71
CA ILE A 416 13.19 24.56 -14.86
C ILE A 416 12.44 24.68 -13.53
N ASP A 417 11.44 25.56 -13.54
CA ASP A 417 10.49 25.70 -12.45
C ASP A 417 9.63 24.43 -12.28
N VAL A 418 9.42 24.03 -11.03
CA VAL A 418 8.44 23.02 -10.63
C VAL A 418 7.35 23.69 -9.80
N ASP A 419 6.10 23.40 -10.12
CA ASP A 419 4.93 23.72 -9.30
C ASP A 419 3.92 22.59 -9.45
N ALA A 420 4.01 21.65 -8.51
CA ALA A 420 3.31 20.37 -8.60
C ALA A 420 2.80 19.92 -7.24
N PHE A 421 1.66 19.24 -7.20
CA PHE A 421 1.37 18.34 -6.09
C PHE A 421 2.26 17.10 -6.23
N VAL A 422 3.14 16.87 -5.25
CA VAL A 422 4.10 15.77 -5.30
C VAL A 422 3.78 14.77 -4.21
N TRP A 423 3.50 13.54 -4.62
CA TRP A 423 3.33 12.40 -3.72
C TRP A 423 4.67 11.93 -3.18
N ALA A 424 4.70 11.60 -1.90
CA ALA A 424 5.74 10.80 -1.27
C ALA A 424 5.25 9.33 -1.29
N PHE A 425 5.55 8.62 -2.37
CA PHE A 425 5.34 7.17 -2.42
C PHE A 425 6.43 6.50 -1.59
N GLU A 426 6.07 5.89 -0.47
CA GLU A 426 7.02 5.47 0.57
C GLU A 426 6.63 4.10 1.14
N LEU A 427 7.08 3.01 0.51
CA LEU A 427 6.86 1.64 1.00
C LEU A 427 7.51 1.45 2.39
N SER A 428 6.85 0.66 3.23
CA SER A 428 7.21 0.28 4.60
C SER A 428 8.55 -0.47 4.79
N GLY A 429 9.53 -0.33 3.90
CA GLY A 429 10.90 -0.74 4.18
C GLY A 429 11.83 -0.96 2.99
N ASN A 430 11.32 -1.14 1.76
CA ASN A 430 12.16 -1.53 0.62
C ASN A 430 11.66 -1.03 -0.73
N THR A 431 12.52 -1.16 -1.74
CA THR A 431 12.26 -0.93 -3.17
C THR A 431 13.38 -1.65 -3.93
N PRO A 432 13.18 -2.20 -5.14
CA PRO A 432 14.26 -2.81 -5.90
C PRO A 432 15.36 -1.79 -6.20
N ALA A 433 16.62 -2.24 -6.19
CA ALA A 433 17.77 -1.36 -6.40
C ALA A 433 17.68 -0.62 -7.73
N GLU A 434 17.09 -1.21 -8.76
CA GLU A 434 16.93 -0.61 -10.08
C GLU A 434 16.00 0.62 -10.10
N HIS A 435 15.17 0.81 -9.06
CA HIS A 435 14.35 2.00 -8.88
C HIS A 435 15.10 3.10 -8.12
N VAL A 436 16.25 2.80 -7.50
CA VAL A 436 17.05 3.73 -6.68
C VAL A 436 18.06 4.50 -7.53
N GLU A 437 18.26 5.78 -7.21
CA GLU A 437 19.37 6.58 -7.75
C GLU A 437 20.72 5.93 -7.42
N GLY A 438 21.44 5.45 -8.44
CA GLY A 438 22.73 4.76 -8.26
C GLY A 438 22.64 3.25 -8.00
N GLY A 439 21.44 2.65 -8.00
CA GLY A 439 21.31 1.22 -7.71
C GLY A 439 21.62 0.90 -6.25
N TRP A 440 22.25 -0.24 -5.99
CA TRP A 440 22.67 -0.63 -4.63
C TRP A 440 23.57 0.39 -3.96
N SER A 441 24.38 1.17 -4.69
CA SER A 441 25.25 2.20 -4.07
C SER A 441 24.50 3.42 -3.54
N GLY A 442 23.26 3.63 -4.00
CA GLY A 442 22.34 4.64 -3.46
C GLY A 442 21.58 4.19 -2.21
N VAL A 443 21.66 2.90 -1.86
CA VAL A 443 20.96 2.34 -0.70
C VAL A 443 21.82 2.45 0.55
N THR A 444 21.23 2.96 1.63
CA THR A 444 21.75 2.80 2.98
C THR A 444 20.83 1.88 3.77
N ALA A 445 21.33 0.70 4.14
CA ALA A 445 20.67 -0.24 5.02
C ALA A 445 20.62 0.34 6.45
N VAL A 446 19.44 0.78 6.89
CA VAL A 446 19.22 1.40 8.20
C VAL A 446 18.26 0.57 9.04
N ARG A 447 18.39 0.65 10.35
CA ARG A 447 17.53 -0.10 11.27
C ARG A 447 16.08 0.36 11.12
N GLN A 448 15.16 -0.58 10.89
CA GLN A 448 13.72 -0.32 10.91
C GLN A 448 13.28 0.41 12.20
N PRO A 449 12.16 1.16 12.25
CA PRO A 449 11.69 1.76 13.50
C PRO A 449 11.36 0.73 14.58
N TYR A 450 11.92 0.90 15.78
CA TYR A 450 11.78 -0.06 16.89
C TYR A 450 10.32 -0.25 17.36
N MET A 451 9.47 0.77 17.22
CA MET A 451 8.06 0.71 17.64
C MET A 451 7.24 -0.32 16.87
N TYR A 452 7.59 -0.56 15.59
CA TYR A 452 6.94 -1.53 14.71
C TYR A 452 7.71 -2.85 14.66
N PHE A 453 9.05 -2.78 14.57
CA PHE A 453 9.92 -3.94 14.32
C PHE A 453 10.88 -4.18 15.48
N LYS A 454 10.42 -4.90 16.51
CA LYS A 454 11.19 -5.13 17.75
C LYS A 454 12.48 -5.94 17.51
N LYS A 455 12.43 -6.96 16.66
CA LYS A 455 13.60 -7.79 16.27
C LYS A 455 14.59 -7.03 15.39
N GLY A 456 14.12 -6.03 14.67
CA GLY A 456 14.91 -5.21 13.77
C GLY A 456 15.09 -5.82 12.41
N GLY A 457 16.28 -5.70 11.84
CA GLY A 457 16.49 -5.82 10.40
C GLY A 457 16.70 -4.47 9.74
N ALA A 458 17.30 -4.49 8.56
CA ALA A 458 17.55 -3.32 7.75
C ALA A 458 16.40 -3.04 6.79
N ALA A 459 15.90 -1.80 6.82
CA ALA A 459 15.17 -1.16 5.74
C ALA A 459 16.16 -0.51 4.75
N MET A 460 15.69 -0.24 3.54
CA MET A 460 16.44 0.39 2.45
C MET A 460 16.14 1.89 2.41
N LYS A 461 16.87 2.71 3.18
CA LYS A 461 16.79 4.17 3.03
C LYS A 461 17.43 4.57 1.70
N ALA A 462 16.63 5.11 0.79
CA ALA A 462 17.05 5.46 -0.57
C ALA A 462 16.11 6.51 -1.21
N ILE A 463 16.62 7.21 -2.23
CA ILE A 463 15.83 8.11 -3.09
C ILE A 463 15.62 7.40 -4.43
N CYS A 464 14.38 7.29 -4.88
CA CYS A 464 14.08 6.71 -6.18
C CYS A 464 14.54 7.63 -7.32
N LYS A 465 15.03 7.05 -8.42
CA LYS A 465 15.59 7.79 -9.55
C LYS A 465 14.50 8.56 -10.32
N PRO A 466 14.80 9.74 -10.90
CA PRO A 466 13.84 10.43 -11.75
C PRO A 466 13.57 9.62 -13.04
N GLY A 467 12.36 9.74 -13.58
CA GLY A 467 11.99 9.06 -14.83
C GLY A 467 10.50 8.85 -15.04
N GLU A 468 10.16 8.28 -16.19
CA GLU A 468 8.79 7.92 -16.57
C GLU A 468 8.35 6.62 -15.87
N ILE A 469 7.16 6.64 -15.28
CA ILE A 469 6.59 5.48 -14.59
C ILE A 469 5.17 5.17 -15.04
N ILE A 470 4.84 3.89 -15.04
CA ILE A 470 3.46 3.43 -15.09
C ILE A 470 3.10 3.05 -13.65
N TRP A 471 1.95 3.53 -13.18
CA TRP A 471 1.40 3.12 -11.90
C TRP A 471 0.11 2.33 -12.11
N SER A 472 -0.18 1.41 -11.20
CA SER A 472 -1.37 0.58 -11.28
C SER A 472 -1.82 0.04 -9.93
N ARG A 473 -3.07 -0.40 -9.86
CA ARG A 473 -3.62 -1.14 -8.73
C ARG A 473 -4.65 -2.13 -9.20
N VAL A 474 -4.46 -3.41 -8.84
CA VAL A 474 -5.51 -4.43 -8.91
C VAL A 474 -6.24 -4.50 -7.56
N TYR A 475 -7.56 -4.44 -7.58
CA TYR A 475 -8.41 -4.40 -6.38
C TYR A 475 -9.74 -5.12 -6.64
N ILE A 476 -10.55 -5.24 -5.59
CA ILE A 476 -11.91 -5.78 -5.69
C ILE A 476 -12.89 -4.65 -5.44
N ASP A 477 -13.86 -4.50 -6.33
CA ASP A 477 -15.00 -3.60 -6.18
C ASP A 477 -16.30 -4.40 -6.28
N GLU A 478 -17.09 -4.41 -5.21
CA GLU A 478 -18.34 -5.17 -5.10
C GLU A 478 -18.24 -6.65 -5.52
N GLY A 479 -17.09 -7.29 -5.24
CA GLY A 479 -16.82 -8.69 -5.57
C GLY A 479 -16.23 -8.93 -6.98
N GLU A 480 -15.99 -7.88 -7.76
CA GLU A 480 -15.37 -7.97 -9.08
C GLU A 480 -13.92 -7.49 -9.08
N LEU A 481 -13.06 -8.19 -9.82
CA LEU A 481 -11.65 -7.85 -9.93
C LEU A 481 -11.46 -6.70 -10.94
N CYS A 482 -10.91 -5.61 -10.45
CA CYS A 482 -10.70 -4.36 -11.20
C CYS A 482 -9.21 -4.00 -11.23
N MET A 483 -8.83 -3.19 -12.20
CA MET A 483 -7.50 -2.61 -12.34
C MET A 483 -7.60 -1.15 -12.77
N ASP A 484 -7.03 -0.27 -11.97
CA ASP A 484 -6.76 1.11 -12.37
C ASP A 484 -5.30 1.19 -12.80
N ILE A 485 -5.05 1.86 -13.94
CA ILE A 485 -3.70 2.02 -14.49
C ILE A 485 -3.54 3.41 -15.11
N GLY A 486 -2.40 4.05 -14.85
CA GLY A 486 -2.12 5.39 -15.37
C GLY A 486 -0.64 5.69 -15.53
N ARG A 487 -0.37 6.89 -16.04
CA ARG A 487 0.98 7.42 -16.26
C ARG A 487 1.38 8.39 -15.14
N GLY A 488 2.69 8.50 -14.93
CA GLY A 488 3.28 9.45 -14.01
C GLY A 488 4.78 9.62 -14.24
N GLY A 489 5.39 10.47 -13.41
CA GLY A 489 6.82 10.74 -13.44
C GLY A 489 7.39 10.85 -12.03
N VAL A 490 8.67 10.51 -11.89
CA VAL A 490 9.42 10.69 -10.64
C VAL A 490 10.32 11.91 -10.79
N LEU A 491 10.16 12.88 -9.89
CA LEU A 491 10.88 14.14 -9.92
C LEU A 491 12.22 14.06 -9.18
N ALA A 492 13.26 14.71 -9.72
CA ALA A 492 14.46 15.03 -8.97
C ALA A 492 14.25 16.32 -8.16
N LEU A 493 13.80 16.18 -6.90
CA LEU A 493 13.70 17.30 -5.96
C LEU A 493 15.05 17.58 -5.29
N PRO A 494 15.32 18.83 -4.84
CA PRO A 494 16.48 19.13 -4.01
C PRO A 494 16.58 18.21 -2.79
N TYR A 495 17.80 17.93 -2.34
CA TYR A 495 18.01 17.05 -1.19
C TYR A 495 17.39 17.59 0.10
N GLU A 496 17.35 18.91 0.27
CA GLU A 496 16.72 19.58 1.40
C GLU A 496 15.21 19.33 1.43
N GLU A 497 14.55 19.32 0.26
CA GLU A 497 13.13 18.99 0.16
C GLU A 497 12.88 17.51 0.43
N THR A 498 13.80 16.63 0.02
CA THR A 498 13.73 15.20 0.37
C THR A 498 13.83 14.99 1.88
N GLU A 499 14.78 15.64 2.55
CA GLU A 499 14.93 15.58 4.01
C GLU A 499 13.72 16.18 4.73
N ARG A 500 13.12 17.27 4.22
CA ARG A 500 11.85 17.80 4.77
C ARG A 500 10.76 16.74 4.74
N ARG A 501 10.57 16.06 3.60
CA ARG A 501 9.54 15.03 3.42
C ARG A 501 9.80 13.81 4.32
N TRP A 502 11.05 13.32 4.40
CA TRP A 502 11.41 12.25 5.33
C TRP A 502 11.19 12.60 6.82
N ASN A 503 11.38 13.86 7.20
CA ASN A 503 11.08 14.34 8.55
C ASN A 503 9.58 14.46 8.82
N ALA A 504 8.76 14.63 7.77
CA ALA A 504 7.31 14.62 7.84
C ALA A 504 6.72 13.20 7.79
N THR A 505 7.49 12.19 7.35
CA THR A 505 7.04 10.79 7.20
C THR A 505 7.97 9.80 7.93
N THR A 506 8.56 8.81 7.23
CA THR A 506 9.40 7.77 7.82
C THR A 506 10.79 7.74 7.19
N LYS A 507 11.71 8.54 7.74
CA LYS A 507 13.08 8.70 7.22
C LYS A 507 13.90 7.43 6.96
N GLN A 508 13.52 6.27 7.49
CA GLN A 508 14.19 5.00 7.27
C GLN A 508 13.81 4.33 5.94
N TRP A 509 12.72 4.75 5.32
CA TRP A 509 12.11 4.09 4.19
C TRP A 509 12.52 4.74 2.85
N PRO A 510 12.46 3.99 1.74
CA PRO A 510 12.74 4.53 0.44
C PRO A 510 11.64 5.49 0.01
N ILE A 511 12.01 6.65 -0.52
CA ILE A 511 11.07 7.68 -0.94
C ILE A 511 11.11 7.88 -2.45
N MET A 512 9.92 7.95 -3.05
CA MET A 512 9.72 8.31 -4.45
C MET A 512 8.88 9.58 -4.53
N HIS A 513 9.43 10.61 -5.17
CA HIS A 513 8.77 11.90 -5.39
C HIS A 513 7.94 11.84 -6.68
N ALA A 514 6.74 11.30 -6.59
CA ALA A 514 5.91 11.00 -7.75
C ALA A 514 4.92 12.12 -8.09
N VAL A 515 4.71 12.33 -9.38
CA VAL A 515 3.58 13.08 -9.94
C VAL A 515 2.75 12.16 -10.84
N THR A 516 1.45 12.36 -10.83
CA THR A 516 0.50 11.66 -11.71
C THR A 516 0.05 12.59 -12.82
N TYR A 517 -0.10 12.08 -14.04
CA TYR A 517 -0.44 12.93 -15.18
C TYR A 517 -1.96 13.08 -15.32
N ASP A 518 -2.46 14.31 -15.19
CA ASP A 518 -3.90 14.66 -15.24
C ASP A 518 -4.77 13.86 -14.26
N VAL A 519 -4.21 13.55 -13.10
CA VAL A 519 -4.92 13.01 -11.94
C VAL A 519 -4.55 13.86 -10.74
N SER A 520 -5.50 14.66 -10.26
CA SER A 520 -5.29 15.50 -9.09
C SER A 520 -5.22 14.68 -7.80
N ARG A 521 -4.71 15.29 -6.72
CA ARG A 521 -4.76 14.72 -5.36
C ARG A 521 -6.15 14.16 -5.01
N ASP A 522 -7.19 14.96 -5.23
CA ASP A 522 -8.55 14.63 -4.78
C ASP A 522 -9.21 13.57 -5.67
N GLN A 523 -8.87 13.54 -6.95
CA GLN A 523 -9.27 12.47 -7.87
C GLN A 523 -8.62 11.13 -7.48
N MET A 524 -7.31 11.14 -7.18
CA MET A 524 -6.61 9.94 -6.68
C MET A 524 -7.22 9.44 -5.37
N MET A 525 -7.47 10.32 -4.40
CA MET A 525 -8.11 9.95 -3.11
C MET A 525 -9.54 9.41 -3.27
N ALA A 526 -10.27 9.87 -4.30
CA ALA A 526 -11.64 9.43 -4.56
C ALA A 526 -11.72 8.06 -5.22
N GLU A 527 -10.80 7.76 -6.15
CA GLU A 527 -10.87 6.56 -7.00
C GLU A 527 -9.98 5.43 -6.49
N HIS A 528 -8.74 5.70 -6.06
CA HIS A 528 -7.74 4.65 -5.81
C HIS A 528 -8.12 3.75 -4.62
N LYS A 529 -8.59 2.53 -4.92
CA LYS A 529 -9.10 1.56 -3.92
C LYS A 529 -8.02 0.75 -3.26
N SER A 530 -7.05 1.41 -2.62
CA SER A 530 -5.98 0.74 -1.87
C SER A 530 -5.13 1.73 -1.09
N ASN A 531 -4.49 1.27 -0.02
CA ASN A 531 -3.36 1.98 0.59
C ASN A 531 -2.06 1.85 -0.23
N HIS A 532 -1.92 0.77 -1.02
CA HIS A 532 -0.77 0.52 -1.89
C HIS A 532 -1.01 0.93 -3.34
N ILE A 533 0.04 1.44 -3.99
CA ILE A 533 0.12 1.71 -5.43
C ILE A 533 1.34 1.00 -6.01
N LYS A 534 1.17 0.27 -7.13
CA LYS A 534 2.26 -0.45 -7.78
C LYS A 534 2.89 0.42 -8.85
N VAL A 535 4.22 0.43 -8.92
CA VAL A 535 4.99 1.23 -9.89
C VAL A 535 6.00 0.39 -10.67
N MET A 536 6.25 0.81 -11.92
CA MET A 536 7.31 0.30 -12.78
C MET A 536 7.87 1.43 -13.65
N TYR A 537 9.16 1.39 -13.93
CA TYR A 537 9.81 2.37 -14.82
C TYR A 537 9.72 1.95 -16.27
N ALA A 538 9.71 2.93 -17.16
CA ALA A 538 9.92 2.74 -18.59
C ALA A 538 11.07 3.65 -19.08
N PRO A 539 11.74 3.29 -20.19
CA PRO A 539 12.87 4.05 -20.71
C PRO A 539 12.53 5.50 -21.12
N ASP A 540 11.31 5.70 -21.63
CA ASP A 540 10.82 6.96 -22.16
C ASP A 540 9.29 6.98 -22.16
N ALA A 541 8.70 8.14 -22.45
CA ALA A 541 7.25 8.34 -22.37
C ALA A 541 6.46 7.50 -23.38
N ILE A 542 7.03 7.21 -24.56
CA ILE A 542 6.38 6.41 -25.61
C ILE A 542 6.33 4.95 -25.19
N ARG A 543 7.48 4.38 -24.82
CA ARG A 543 7.57 3.00 -24.31
C ARG A 543 6.69 2.81 -23.09
N ALA A 544 6.55 3.84 -22.26
CA ALA A 544 5.70 3.77 -21.10
C ALA A 544 4.20 3.71 -21.44
N ASN A 545 3.74 4.43 -22.47
CA ASN A 545 2.38 4.29 -22.98
C ASN A 545 2.15 2.89 -23.56
N GLU A 546 3.10 2.35 -24.33
CA GLU A 546 3.01 0.98 -24.84
C GLU A 546 2.92 -0.05 -23.72
N VAL A 547 3.74 0.06 -22.67
CA VAL A 547 3.68 -0.83 -21.50
C VAL A 547 2.32 -0.71 -20.79
N MET A 548 1.81 0.51 -20.63
CA MET A 548 0.50 0.75 -20.02
C MET A 548 -0.61 0.04 -20.79
N PHE A 549 -0.69 0.23 -22.12
CA PHE A 549 -1.72 -0.40 -22.94
C PHE A 549 -1.53 -1.92 -23.07
N ALA A 550 -0.29 -2.42 -23.05
CA ALA A 550 -0.03 -3.85 -23.00
C ALA A 550 -0.50 -4.48 -21.67
N LEU A 551 -0.27 -3.81 -20.54
CA LEU A 551 -0.79 -4.27 -19.24
C LEU A 551 -2.32 -4.23 -19.19
N ALA A 552 -2.92 -3.13 -19.67
CA ALA A 552 -4.38 -3.00 -19.77
C ALA A 552 -4.99 -4.11 -20.64
N GLY A 553 -4.39 -4.38 -21.81
CA GLY A 553 -4.82 -5.46 -22.70
C GLY A 553 -4.66 -6.84 -22.06
N MET A 554 -3.59 -7.07 -21.29
CA MET A 554 -3.37 -8.33 -20.57
C MET A 554 -4.43 -8.54 -19.48
N ALA A 555 -4.67 -7.53 -18.64
CA ALA A 555 -5.67 -7.56 -17.59
C ALA A 555 -7.08 -7.82 -18.17
N ASP A 556 -7.46 -7.12 -19.24
CA ASP A 556 -8.73 -7.34 -19.93
C ASP A 556 -8.81 -8.75 -20.57
N GLY A 557 -7.72 -9.25 -21.16
CA GLY A 557 -7.61 -10.63 -21.64
C GLY A 557 -7.75 -11.71 -20.54
N MET A 558 -7.42 -11.34 -19.29
CA MET A 558 -7.60 -12.15 -18.09
C MET A 558 -9.01 -12.00 -17.47
N GLY A 559 -9.85 -11.11 -17.99
CA GLY A 559 -11.21 -10.86 -17.48
C GLY A 559 -11.25 -9.85 -16.32
N ILE A 560 -10.19 -9.08 -16.10
CA ILE A 560 -10.14 -8.00 -15.11
C ILE A 560 -10.74 -6.75 -15.74
N LYS A 561 -11.61 -6.04 -15.01
CA LYS A 561 -12.15 -4.74 -15.47
C LYS A 561 -11.07 -3.68 -15.40
N VAL A 562 -10.84 -2.94 -16.48
CA VAL A 562 -9.72 -1.99 -16.56
C VAL A 562 -10.22 -0.56 -16.72
N ASN A 563 -9.70 0.34 -15.90
CA ASN A 563 -9.80 1.79 -16.07
C ASN A 563 -8.43 2.38 -16.43
N ILE A 564 -8.39 3.24 -17.44
CA ILE A 564 -7.24 4.10 -17.73
C ILE A 564 -7.44 5.42 -16.99
N CYS A 565 -6.44 5.81 -16.21
CA CYS A 565 -6.50 6.95 -15.31
C CYS A 565 -5.62 8.11 -15.83
N GLY A 566 -6.23 9.28 -16.02
CA GLY A 566 -5.54 10.51 -16.40
C GLY A 566 -5.14 10.56 -17.89
N THR A 567 -4.10 11.33 -18.19
CA THR A 567 -3.61 11.54 -19.56
C THR A 567 -2.40 10.65 -19.89
N TYR A 568 -2.29 10.30 -21.17
CA TYR A 568 -1.13 9.66 -21.77
C TYR A 568 -0.56 10.49 -22.94
N ASP A 569 -0.92 11.77 -23.06
CA ASP A 569 -0.27 12.68 -24.02
C ASP A 569 1.21 12.81 -23.67
N ILE A 570 2.08 12.50 -24.63
CA ILE A 570 3.54 12.60 -24.49
C ILE A 570 3.95 14.01 -24.08
N LYS A 571 3.22 15.05 -24.49
CA LYS A 571 3.52 16.44 -24.13
C LYS A 571 3.36 16.75 -22.65
N ASP A 572 2.54 15.96 -21.94
CA ASP A 572 2.35 16.11 -20.50
C ASP A 572 3.43 15.40 -19.68
N SER A 573 4.17 14.49 -20.32
CA SER A 573 5.22 13.71 -19.67
C SER A 573 6.36 14.57 -19.12
N LEU A 574 6.95 14.10 -18.02
CA LEU A 574 8.11 14.69 -17.38
C LEU A 574 9.27 14.79 -18.36
N GLN A 575 9.54 13.71 -19.09
CA GLN A 575 10.62 13.65 -20.07
C GLN A 575 10.46 14.69 -21.17
N TYR A 576 9.26 14.84 -21.76
CA TYR A 576 9.02 15.82 -22.81
C TYR A 576 9.21 17.24 -22.30
N LYS A 577 8.58 17.58 -21.17
CA LYS A 577 8.68 18.94 -20.60
C LYS A 577 10.12 19.31 -20.25
N LEU A 578 10.88 18.40 -19.63
CA LEU A 578 12.31 18.60 -19.36
C LEU A 578 13.15 18.78 -20.64
N GLY A 579 12.85 17.99 -21.68
CA GLY A 579 13.53 18.07 -22.98
C GLY A 579 13.26 19.38 -23.72
N GLN A 580 12.09 19.97 -23.53
CA GLN A 580 11.71 21.27 -24.11
C GLN A 580 12.07 22.47 -23.23
N GLY A 581 12.61 22.25 -22.02
CA GLY A 581 12.86 23.34 -21.06
C GLY A 581 11.57 24.00 -20.55
N LEU A 582 10.46 23.26 -20.52
CA LEU A 582 9.17 23.75 -20.06
C LEU A 582 9.04 23.59 -18.54
N PRO A 583 8.31 24.50 -17.87
CA PRO A 583 8.01 24.36 -16.45
C PRO A 583 7.17 23.10 -16.19
N LEU A 584 7.46 22.44 -15.07
CA LEU A 584 6.72 21.25 -14.62
C LEU A 584 5.52 21.68 -13.78
N ARG A 585 4.34 21.64 -14.39
CA ARG A 585 3.06 21.91 -13.74
C ARG A 585 2.23 20.62 -13.69
N TYR A 586 1.92 20.16 -12.48
CA TYR A 586 1.10 18.97 -12.21
C TYR A 586 0.11 19.27 -11.07
N ILE A 587 -1.13 18.79 -11.17
CA ILE A 587 -2.24 19.19 -10.30
C ILE A 587 -2.42 18.32 -9.07
#